data_AF-A0A0N0RD16-F1
#
_entry.id   AF-A0A0N0RD16-F1
#
_cell.length_a   1.000
_cell.length_b   1.000
_cell.length_c   1.000
_cell.angle_alpha   90.00
_cell.angle_beta   90.00
_cell.angle_gamma   90.00
#
_symmetry.space_group_name_H-M   'P 1'
#
loop_
_entity.id
_entity.type
_entity.pdbx_description
1 polymer ?
#
loop_
_entity_poly.entity_id
_entity_poly.type
_entity_poly.pdbx_seq_one_letter_code
_entity_poly.pdbx_strand_id
1 'polypeptide(L)'
;MYDWTTPTRAWSLRLTQFPSQTNTPGERDFAHFLRTQLLEWPYFQEHPQQIQLLQTQRDAFERYAVAALVRGEGPQTVILTGHYDVVSVENYGDLSPWAYDPEALLPRLIERLQSEATRPQGLSAADALALEDLLSGNFLPGRGLLDMKSGLAAGLAVMERFVRLPQAQRRGNLLFVAVPDEEIASYGARAMAAQLPGLAQQWGLSLGAAVNLDASDDLGDGSQGQAAYLGSVGKLLPAVFLVGRETHAGSPFSGVNVNRMGAEVVRRVECNPIFADEWRGSFTVPPTCLKYADSKMHYDVTTPTSAWCYFNWLTLKQPVSEVLTRMVGAVGAALMEAIEDLQKAADAYAERTERPNDWELPRPSVYTFEQLKTLAEMNGGREFSARYDRLQQELSADPNLNTPQVSLRLVEETWAASGLTGPAAVVGFAAIHYPPVILDEGDERARRLQQAIETHGTAVSREFQTPFTTHAFFPGISDLSFLGGQVSEEEQFELMLNTPAWGQRAGFDYSAAAGLALPAVNIGPWGRDYHQRNERLYTPYAFEVLPELLWRICADLNGYAAEAQPE
;
A
#
# COMPACT_ATOMS: atom_id res chain seq x y z
N MET A 1 10.74 35.14 4.78
CA MET A 1 10.38 33.71 4.71
C MET A 1 10.12 33.21 6.13
N TYR A 2 9.11 32.38 6.34
CA TYR A 2 8.80 31.82 7.67
C TYR A 2 9.82 30.72 8.02
N ASP A 3 10.20 30.61 9.28
CA ASP A 3 11.07 29.53 9.76
C ASP A 3 10.26 28.24 9.89
N TRP A 4 10.31 27.41 8.85
CA TRP A 4 9.72 26.07 8.85
C TRP A 4 10.59 25.03 9.52
N THR A 5 11.90 25.22 9.51
CA THR A 5 12.88 24.22 9.94
C THR A 5 12.69 23.89 11.41
N THR A 6 12.54 24.90 12.26
CA THR A 6 12.36 24.71 13.70
C THR A 6 11.12 23.87 14.04
N PRO A 7 9.88 24.24 13.64
CA PRO A 7 8.70 23.44 13.98
C PRO A 7 8.70 22.07 13.30
N THR A 8 9.11 21.98 12.03
CA THR A 8 9.06 20.71 11.29
C THR A 8 10.05 19.70 11.85
N ARG A 9 11.28 20.11 12.18
CA ARG A 9 12.27 19.23 12.83
C ARG A 9 11.78 18.77 14.20
N ALA A 10 11.24 19.68 15.00
CA ALA A 10 10.75 19.35 16.34
C ALA A 10 9.63 18.29 16.30
N TRP A 11 8.68 18.44 15.39
CA TRP A 11 7.63 17.43 15.16
C TRP A 11 8.21 16.12 14.62
N SER A 12 9.09 16.18 13.62
CA SER A 12 9.67 14.97 13.00
C SER A 12 10.37 14.08 14.03
N LEU A 13 11.20 14.68 14.90
CA LEU A 13 11.87 13.96 15.98
C LEU A 13 10.88 13.40 16.99
N ARG A 14 9.92 14.23 17.44
CA ARG A 14 8.93 13.85 18.45
C ARG A 14 8.05 12.69 18.01
N LEU A 15 7.56 12.73 16.77
CA LEU A 15 6.74 11.63 16.22
C LEU A 15 7.59 10.37 16.05
N THR A 16 8.84 10.50 15.58
CA THR A 16 9.74 9.36 15.34
C THR A 16 10.11 8.64 16.63
N GLN A 17 10.36 9.39 17.71
CA GLN A 17 10.69 8.86 19.03
C GLN A 17 9.58 8.01 19.66
N PHE A 18 8.34 8.13 19.19
CA PHE A 18 7.28 7.23 19.61
C PHE A 18 7.30 5.94 18.77
N PRO A 19 7.60 4.76 19.35
CA PRO A 19 7.75 3.52 18.61
C PRO A 19 6.38 2.95 18.22
N SER A 20 5.89 3.32 17.04
CA SER A 20 4.58 2.92 16.50
C SER A 20 4.68 1.79 15.48
N GLN A 21 5.47 0.75 15.75
CA GLN A 21 5.61 -0.36 14.81
C GLN A 21 4.25 -1.03 14.53
N THR A 22 3.95 -1.35 13.27
CA THR A 22 2.68 -1.97 12.87
C THR A 22 2.41 -3.27 13.64
N ASN A 23 1.15 -3.51 14.03
CA ASN A 23 0.67 -4.61 14.86
C ASN A 23 1.27 -4.67 16.29
N THR A 24 1.75 -3.56 16.82
CA THR A 24 2.23 -3.48 18.20
C THR A 24 1.33 -2.58 19.06
N PRO A 25 1.38 -2.70 20.41
CA PRO A 25 0.69 -1.76 21.28
C PRO A 25 1.09 -0.29 21.03
N GLY A 26 2.32 -0.04 20.56
CA GLY A 26 2.79 1.29 20.21
C GLY A 26 2.02 1.91 19.04
N GLU A 27 1.61 1.12 18.05
CA GLU A 27 0.74 1.62 16.98
C GLU A 27 -0.61 2.10 17.53
N ARG A 28 -1.28 1.29 18.37
CA ARG A 28 -2.53 1.70 19.03
C ARG A 28 -2.35 2.98 19.85
N ASP A 29 -1.30 3.02 20.67
CA ASP A 29 -1.10 4.08 21.66
C ASP A 29 -0.67 5.41 21.01
N PHE A 30 -0.12 5.38 19.79
CA PHE A 30 0.32 6.58 19.06
C PHE A 30 -0.82 7.59 18.87
N ALA A 31 -2.04 7.13 18.57
CA ALA A 31 -3.18 8.00 18.35
C ALA A 31 -3.53 8.83 19.60
N HIS A 32 -3.44 8.21 20.79
CA HIS A 32 -3.65 8.88 22.07
C HIS A 32 -2.50 9.82 22.43
N PHE A 33 -1.27 9.42 22.12
CA PHE A 33 -0.08 10.28 22.24
C PHE A 33 -0.23 11.56 21.39
N LEU A 34 -0.52 11.42 20.10
CA LEU A 34 -0.67 12.56 19.20
C LEU A 34 -1.81 13.49 19.64
N ARG A 35 -2.97 12.93 20.04
CA ARG A 35 -4.06 13.71 20.63
C ARG A 35 -3.60 14.51 21.86
N THR A 36 -2.81 13.91 22.73
CA THR A 36 -2.27 14.59 23.93
C THR A 36 -1.35 15.74 23.52
N GLN A 37 -0.47 15.53 22.55
CA GLN A 37 0.42 16.57 22.04
C GLN A 37 -0.33 17.74 21.39
N LEU A 38 -1.39 17.46 20.62
CA LEU A 38 -2.22 18.50 20.02
C LEU A 38 -2.97 19.32 21.07
N LEU A 39 -3.43 18.71 22.16
CA LEU A 39 -4.09 19.40 23.29
C LEU A 39 -3.14 20.33 24.09
N GLU A 40 -1.84 20.31 23.82
CA GLU A 40 -0.91 21.32 24.38
C GLU A 40 -1.04 22.67 23.66
N TRP A 41 -1.64 22.70 22.47
CA TRP A 41 -1.80 23.93 21.70
C TRP A 41 -2.95 24.78 22.27
N PRO A 42 -2.77 26.09 22.47
CA PRO A 42 -3.82 26.97 22.99
C PRO A 42 -5.14 26.84 22.20
N TYR A 43 -5.05 26.72 20.87
CA TYR A 43 -6.22 26.53 20.00
C TYR A 43 -7.03 25.27 20.34
N PHE A 44 -6.37 24.13 20.52
CA PHE A 44 -7.05 22.86 20.83
C PHE A 44 -7.44 22.74 22.30
N GLN A 45 -6.84 23.51 23.20
CA GLN A 45 -7.34 23.66 24.57
C GLN A 45 -8.70 24.37 24.59
N GLU A 46 -8.88 25.39 23.74
CA GLU A 46 -10.16 26.08 23.55
C GLU A 46 -11.15 25.27 22.70
N HIS A 47 -10.65 24.36 21.86
CA HIS A 47 -11.44 23.57 20.91
C HIS A 47 -11.15 22.05 20.96
N PRO A 48 -11.21 21.39 22.13
CA PRO A 48 -10.83 19.98 22.27
C PRO A 48 -11.72 19.03 21.45
N GLN A 49 -12.96 19.44 21.15
CA GLN A 49 -13.92 18.70 20.31
C GLN A 49 -13.52 18.63 18.83
N GLN A 50 -12.57 19.46 18.39
CA GLN A 50 -12.03 19.47 17.03
C GLN A 50 -10.91 18.44 16.84
N ILE A 51 -10.64 17.62 17.86
CA ILE A 51 -9.80 16.42 17.75
C ILE A 51 -10.69 15.20 17.99
N GLN A 52 -10.73 14.28 17.04
CA GLN A 52 -11.48 13.03 17.11
C GLN A 52 -10.57 11.84 16.86
N LEU A 53 -10.81 10.76 17.61
CA LEU A 53 -10.20 9.46 17.37
C LEU A 53 -11.21 8.61 16.61
N LEU A 54 -10.87 8.21 15.39
CA LEU A 54 -11.72 7.41 14.52
C LEU A 54 -11.27 5.96 14.63
N GLN A 55 -12.04 5.12 15.32
CA GLN A 55 -11.68 3.72 15.53
C GLN A 55 -11.64 2.96 14.22
N THR A 56 -10.66 2.08 14.06
CA THR A 56 -10.61 1.13 12.95
C THR A 56 -11.80 0.18 12.99
N GLN A 57 -12.27 -0.25 11.81
CA GLN A 57 -13.44 -1.11 11.68
C GLN A 57 -13.01 -2.48 11.16
N ARG A 58 -13.63 -3.55 11.69
CA ARG A 58 -13.34 -4.95 11.29
C ARG A 58 -11.87 -5.33 11.46
N ASP A 59 -11.24 -4.72 12.45
CA ASP A 59 -9.84 -4.88 12.77
C ASP A 59 -9.69 -5.85 13.95
N ALA A 60 -8.70 -6.73 13.88
CA ALA A 60 -8.35 -7.63 14.99
C ALA A 60 -7.67 -6.88 16.13
N PHE A 61 -7.09 -5.71 15.83
CA PHE A 61 -6.46 -4.82 16.79
C PHE A 61 -7.36 -3.60 17.03
N GLU A 62 -7.36 -3.08 18.25
CA GLU A 62 -8.00 -1.80 18.55
C GLU A 62 -7.02 -0.68 18.19
N ARG A 63 -7.33 0.10 17.14
CA ARG A 63 -6.49 1.19 16.62
C ARG A 63 -7.35 2.40 16.23
N TYR A 64 -6.73 3.56 16.08
CA TYR A 64 -7.46 4.80 15.79
C TYR A 64 -6.72 5.70 14.82
N ALA A 65 -7.42 6.22 13.82
CA ALA A 65 -6.96 7.43 13.12
C ALA A 65 -7.20 8.66 14.00
N VAL A 66 -6.35 9.68 13.90
CA VAL A 66 -6.48 10.96 14.60
C VAL A 66 -6.89 12.03 13.60
N ALA A 67 -8.09 12.59 13.73
CA ALA A 67 -8.55 13.72 12.93
C ALA A 67 -8.52 15.01 13.76
N ALA A 68 -7.81 16.03 13.30
CA ALA A 68 -7.66 17.32 13.96
C ALA A 68 -8.00 18.46 13.00
N LEU A 69 -8.98 19.29 13.38
CA LEU A 69 -9.49 20.39 12.56
C LEU A 69 -9.03 21.75 13.10
N VAL A 70 -8.45 22.59 12.24
CA VAL A 70 -8.27 24.02 12.50
C VAL A 70 -9.13 24.83 11.55
N ARG A 71 -9.95 25.71 12.12
CA ARG A 71 -10.93 26.53 11.40
C ARG A 71 -10.44 27.93 11.04
N GLY A 72 -10.81 28.34 9.85
CA GLY A 72 -10.86 29.72 9.39
C GLY A 72 -12.28 30.11 8.93
N GLU A 73 -12.35 31.05 7.99
CA GLU A 73 -13.59 31.55 7.39
C GLU A 73 -14.06 30.64 6.25
N GLY A 74 -15.32 30.20 6.30
CA GLY A 74 -15.97 29.40 5.26
C GLY A 74 -15.80 27.89 5.41
N PRO A 75 -16.50 27.09 4.58
CA PRO A 75 -16.53 25.63 4.72
C PRO A 75 -15.40 24.92 3.97
N GLN A 76 -14.71 25.57 3.04
CA GLN A 76 -13.67 24.93 2.22
C GLN A 76 -12.58 24.34 3.09
N THR A 77 -12.17 23.11 2.80
CA THR A 77 -11.27 22.34 3.65
C THR A 77 -10.27 21.58 2.79
N VAL A 78 -8.99 21.72 3.11
CA VAL A 78 -7.91 20.89 2.58
C VAL A 78 -7.54 19.87 3.63
N ILE A 79 -7.41 18.61 3.21
CA ILE A 79 -7.00 17.50 4.07
C ILE A 79 -5.50 17.28 3.89
N LEU A 80 -4.78 17.19 5.00
CA LEU A 80 -3.39 16.77 5.09
C LEU A 80 -3.37 15.41 5.79
N THR A 81 -2.92 14.37 5.10
CA THR A 81 -3.06 12.99 5.61
C THR A 81 -1.80 12.17 5.46
N GLY A 82 -1.73 11.07 6.20
CA GLY A 82 -0.71 10.05 6.06
C GLY A 82 -0.72 9.07 7.22
N HIS A 83 0.21 8.14 7.23
CA HIS A 83 0.27 7.10 8.25
C HIS A 83 1.34 7.35 9.30
N TYR A 84 1.13 6.79 10.48
CA TYR A 84 2.06 6.91 11.60
C TYR A 84 2.68 5.57 12.02
N ASP A 85 2.14 4.45 11.54
CA ASP A 85 2.74 3.15 11.77
C ASP A 85 4.03 3.01 10.94
N VAL A 86 4.90 2.11 11.37
CA VAL A 86 6.22 1.93 10.75
C VAL A 86 6.56 0.44 10.68
N VAL A 87 7.31 0.04 9.67
CA VAL A 87 7.85 -1.33 9.59
C VAL A 87 8.83 -1.66 10.74
N SER A 88 9.20 -2.94 10.82
CA SER A 88 10.14 -3.48 11.80
C SER A 88 11.50 -2.75 11.80
N VAL A 89 12.12 -2.66 12.99
CA VAL A 89 13.48 -2.17 13.19
C VAL A 89 14.55 -3.26 13.15
N GLU A 90 14.18 -4.52 12.94
CA GLU A 90 15.11 -5.65 12.96
C GLU A 90 16.25 -5.51 11.94
N ASN A 91 16.00 -4.85 10.81
CA ASN A 91 17.00 -4.59 9.78
C ASN A 91 18.14 -3.64 10.23
N TYR A 92 17.97 -2.91 11.33
CA TYR A 92 19.06 -2.14 11.95
C TYR A 92 20.04 -3.01 12.74
N GLY A 93 19.70 -4.26 13.04
CA GLY A 93 20.57 -5.21 13.75
C GLY A 93 20.90 -4.76 15.17
N ASP A 94 22.18 -4.62 15.48
CA ASP A 94 22.65 -4.14 16.78
C ASP A 94 22.24 -2.68 17.07
N LEU A 95 21.89 -1.90 16.04
CA LEU A 95 21.44 -0.52 16.18
C LEU A 95 19.93 -0.36 16.42
N SER A 96 19.14 -1.44 16.41
CA SER A 96 17.69 -1.38 16.62
C SER A 96 17.24 -0.61 17.88
N PRO A 97 17.96 -0.65 19.04
CA PRO A 97 17.58 0.14 20.22
C PRO A 97 17.58 1.67 20.00
N TRP A 98 18.25 2.17 18.96
CA TRP A 98 18.31 3.60 18.62
C TRP A 98 17.52 3.94 17.36
N ALA A 99 16.85 2.97 16.72
CA ALA A 99 16.19 3.19 15.43
C ALA A 99 15.13 4.32 15.46
N TYR A 100 14.48 4.52 16.60
CA TYR A 100 13.48 5.57 16.82
C TYR A 100 14.06 6.89 17.36
N ASP A 101 15.37 6.97 17.60
CA ASP A 101 16.04 8.18 18.07
C ASP A 101 17.03 8.67 17.00
N PRO A 102 16.60 9.53 16.06
CA PRO A 102 17.43 9.97 14.96
C PRO A 102 18.77 10.60 15.38
N GLU A 103 18.76 11.35 16.48
CA GLU A 103 19.95 12.05 16.98
C GLU A 103 20.94 11.06 17.62
N ALA A 104 20.45 10.03 18.32
CA ALA A 104 21.30 8.98 18.85
C ALA A 104 21.76 7.98 17.77
N LEU A 105 20.95 7.73 16.74
CA LEU A 105 21.24 6.79 15.66
C LEU A 105 22.33 7.31 14.72
N LEU A 106 22.28 8.59 14.35
CA LEU A 106 23.20 9.21 13.39
C LEU A 106 24.69 8.90 13.66
N PRO A 107 25.28 9.23 14.82
CA PRO A 107 26.69 8.97 15.07
C PRO A 107 27.03 7.47 15.08
N ARG A 108 26.12 6.62 15.55
CA ARG A 108 26.31 5.16 15.61
C ARG A 108 26.28 4.51 14.23
N LEU A 109 25.39 5.00 13.37
CA LEU A 109 25.29 4.54 11.99
C LEU A 109 26.53 4.94 11.19
N ILE A 110 27.03 6.17 11.38
CA ILE A 110 28.31 6.61 10.80
C ILE A 110 29.46 5.72 11.30
N GLU A 111 29.59 5.48 12.60
CA GLU A 111 30.63 4.62 13.17
C GLU A 111 30.56 3.20 12.59
N ARG A 112 29.35 2.62 12.50
CA ARG A 112 29.13 1.31 11.89
C ARG A 112 29.65 1.30 10.46
N LEU A 113 29.18 2.20 9.60
CA LEU A 113 29.56 2.26 8.19
C LEU A 113 31.06 2.51 7.99
N GLN A 114 31.68 3.37 8.82
CA GLN A 114 33.13 3.57 8.81
C GLN A 114 33.89 2.29 9.18
N SER A 115 33.41 1.55 10.19
CA SER A 115 33.97 0.25 10.54
C SER A 115 33.83 -0.76 9.40
N GLU A 116 32.65 -0.85 8.77
CA GLU A 116 32.42 -1.74 7.63
C GLU A 116 33.34 -1.41 6.43
N ALA A 117 33.63 -0.13 6.21
CA ALA A 117 34.54 0.32 5.15
C ALA A 117 35.98 -0.18 5.31
N THR A 118 36.41 -0.52 6.53
CA THR A 118 37.75 -1.08 6.80
C THR A 118 37.85 -2.58 6.54
N ARG A 119 36.72 -3.27 6.31
CA ARG A 119 36.69 -4.71 6.05
C ARG A 119 37.28 -5.01 4.67
N PRO A 120 37.86 -6.20 4.44
CA PRO A 120 38.41 -6.58 3.13
C PRO A 120 37.42 -6.47 1.97
N GLN A 121 36.12 -6.66 2.26
CA GLN A 121 35.05 -6.56 1.25
C GLN A 121 34.64 -5.10 0.94
N GLY A 122 35.01 -4.14 1.79
CA GLY A 122 34.57 -2.75 1.68
C GLY A 122 33.07 -2.54 1.88
N LEU A 123 32.60 -1.34 1.54
CA LEU A 123 31.17 -0.99 1.51
C LEU A 123 30.52 -1.39 0.19
N SER A 124 29.22 -1.72 0.25
CA SER A 124 28.40 -1.70 -0.96
C SER A 124 28.24 -0.27 -1.49
N ALA A 125 27.80 -0.10 -2.74
CA ALA A 125 27.54 1.23 -3.29
C ALA A 125 26.48 2.00 -2.48
N ALA A 126 25.42 1.32 -2.02
CA ALA A 126 24.37 1.92 -1.21
C ALA A 126 24.90 2.35 0.17
N ASP A 127 25.74 1.53 0.80
CA ASP A 127 26.34 1.87 2.10
C ASP A 127 27.37 3.00 2.00
N ALA A 128 28.14 3.05 0.91
CA ALA A 128 29.08 4.13 0.65
C ALA A 128 28.34 5.47 0.49
N LEU A 129 27.25 5.47 -0.28
CA LEU A 129 26.38 6.63 -0.43
C LEU A 129 25.73 7.02 0.91
N ALA A 130 25.26 6.04 1.70
CA ALA A 130 24.72 6.32 3.02
C ALA A 130 25.75 7.00 3.95
N LEU A 131 27.00 6.55 3.93
CA LEU A 131 28.06 7.17 4.72
C LEU A 131 28.33 8.62 4.25
N GLU A 132 28.40 8.86 2.94
CA GLU A 132 28.57 10.19 2.36
C GLU A 132 27.43 11.13 2.76
N ASP A 133 26.19 10.69 2.57
CA ASP A 133 24.98 11.42 2.91
C ASP A 133 24.95 11.82 4.39
N LEU A 134 25.22 10.89 5.30
CA LEU A 134 25.21 11.14 6.74
C LEU A 134 26.34 12.09 7.17
N LEU A 135 27.52 11.99 6.55
CA LEU A 135 28.65 12.89 6.81
C LEU A 135 28.43 14.30 6.27
N SER A 136 27.57 14.47 5.26
CA SER A 136 27.23 15.79 4.71
C SER A 136 26.51 16.70 5.72
N GLY A 137 25.83 16.10 6.71
CA GLY A 137 24.98 16.81 7.67
C GLY A 137 23.59 17.17 7.14
N ASN A 138 23.28 16.87 5.87
CA ASN A 138 21.97 17.12 5.27
C ASN A 138 21.00 15.94 5.38
N PHE A 139 21.47 14.79 5.87
CA PHE A 139 20.66 13.60 6.04
C PHE A 139 20.55 13.18 7.50
N LEU A 140 19.36 12.78 7.89
CA LEU A 140 19.07 12.31 9.25
C LEU A 140 18.45 10.90 9.18
N PRO A 141 19.02 9.90 9.87
CA PRO A 141 18.49 8.54 9.86
C PRO A 141 17.44 8.33 10.94
N GLY A 142 16.53 7.38 10.74
CA GLY A 142 15.57 6.96 11.76
C GLY A 142 14.40 6.17 11.16
N ARG A 143 13.92 5.13 11.84
CA ARG A 143 12.80 4.31 11.37
C ARG A 143 11.52 5.13 11.34
N GLY A 144 10.98 5.29 10.14
CA GLY A 144 9.77 6.03 9.86
C GLY A 144 9.92 7.54 9.96
N LEU A 145 11.17 8.02 10.11
CA LEU A 145 11.47 9.43 9.96
C LEU A 145 11.23 9.85 8.51
N LEU A 146 11.71 9.04 7.56
CA LEU A 146 11.43 9.25 6.14
C LEU A 146 10.00 8.85 5.81
N ASP A 147 9.60 7.63 6.19
CA ASP A 147 8.32 7.02 5.83
C ASP A 147 7.39 6.79 7.04
N MET A 148 6.48 7.71 7.36
CA MET A 148 6.33 9.04 6.75
C MET A 148 6.17 10.16 7.77
N LYS A 149 6.73 10.00 8.98
CA LYS A 149 6.51 10.91 10.11
C LYS A 149 7.03 12.32 9.87
N SER A 150 8.06 12.52 9.03
CA SER A 150 8.48 13.87 8.64
C SER A 150 7.49 14.56 7.69
N GLY A 151 6.76 13.79 6.88
CA GLY A 151 5.62 14.28 6.12
C GLY A 151 4.50 14.77 7.04
N LEU A 152 4.08 13.91 7.99
CA LEU A 152 3.11 14.30 9.04
C LEU A 152 3.57 15.56 9.80
N ALA A 153 4.86 15.64 10.14
CA ALA A 153 5.44 16.79 10.82
C ALA A 153 5.36 18.08 9.98
N ALA A 154 5.59 18.02 8.67
CA ALA A 154 5.41 19.16 7.78
C ALA A 154 3.94 19.62 7.75
N GLY A 155 2.99 18.67 7.71
CA GLY A 155 1.56 18.97 7.81
C GLY A 155 1.17 19.63 9.14
N LEU A 156 1.73 19.15 10.26
CA LEU A 156 1.54 19.75 11.58
C LEU A 156 2.15 21.16 11.66
N ALA A 157 3.33 21.38 11.08
CA ALA A 157 3.97 22.71 11.05
C ALA A 157 3.11 23.72 10.26
N VAL A 158 2.57 23.30 9.11
CA VAL A 158 1.60 24.09 8.31
C VAL A 158 0.36 24.45 9.13
N MET A 159 -0.19 23.48 9.86
CA MET A 159 -1.33 23.69 10.75
C MET A 159 -0.99 24.64 11.91
N GLU A 160 0.20 24.52 12.51
CA GLU A 160 0.66 25.41 13.58
C GLU A 160 0.77 26.86 13.09
N ARG A 161 1.31 27.07 11.89
CA ARG A 161 1.36 28.39 11.26
C ARG A 161 -0.05 28.93 11.00
N PHE A 162 -0.96 28.10 10.52
CA PHE A 162 -2.36 28.50 10.26
C PHE A 162 -3.06 28.98 11.53
N VAL A 163 -2.86 28.28 12.66
CA VAL A 163 -3.37 28.70 13.98
C VAL A 163 -2.80 30.05 14.42
N ARG A 164 -1.54 30.36 14.09
CA ARG A 164 -0.90 31.63 14.48
C ARG A 164 -1.40 32.83 13.68
N LEU A 165 -2.03 32.62 12.53
CA LEU A 165 -2.64 33.72 11.77
C LEU A 165 -3.76 34.39 12.59
N PRO A 166 -3.93 35.72 12.47
CA PRO A 166 -5.12 36.40 12.96
C PRO A 166 -6.39 35.76 12.39
N GLN A 167 -7.44 35.66 13.20
CA GLN A 167 -8.71 35.03 12.79
C GLN A 167 -9.26 35.60 11.47
N ALA A 168 -9.10 36.90 11.23
CA ALA A 168 -9.55 37.58 10.01
C ALA A 168 -8.76 37.21 8.73
N GLN A 169 -7.61 36.54 8.87
CA GLN A 169 -6.75 36.11 7.77
C GLN A 169 -6.84 34.60 7.50
N ARG A 170 -7.39 33.82 8.44
CA ARG A 170 -7.63 32.39 8.24
C ARG A 170 -8.81 32.20 7.32
N ARG A 171 -8.59 31.80 6.07
CA ARG A 171 -9.66 31.37 5.15
C ARG A 171 -9.62 29.87 4.97
N GLY A 172 -10.79 29.28 4.77
CA GLY A 172 -10.99 27.83 4.71
C GLY A 172 -10.58 27.14 6.01
N ASN A 173 -10.35 25.84 5.94
CA ASN A 173 -10.02 24.99 7.06
C ASN A 173 -8.88 24.04 6.68
N LEU A 174 -8.12 23.62 7.68
CA LEU A 174 -7.15 22.53 7.55
C LEU A 174 -7.62 21.36 8.39
N LEU A 175 -7.76 20.20 7.77
CA LEU A 175 -8.06 18.95 8.45
C LEU A 175 -6.84 18.04 8.35
N PHE A 176 -6.19 17.78 9.48
CA PHE A 176 -5.08 16.84 9.56
C PHE A 176 -5.62 15.47 9.98
N VAL A 177 -5.26 14.42 9.25
CA VAL A 177 -5.63 13.05 9.59
C VAL A 177 -4.40 12.14 9.58
N ALA A 178 -4.07 11.53 10.71
CA ALA A 178 -3.00 10.53 10.79
C ALA A 178 -3.59 9.14 11.04
N VAL A 179 -3.24 8.16 10.22
CA VAL A 179 -3.86 6.82 10.24
C VAL A 179 -2.88 5.70 10.64
N PRO A 180 -3.37 4.61 11.27
CA PRO A 180 -2.60 3.37 11.45
C PRO A 180 -2.67 2.45 10.24
N ASP A 181 -1.84 1.40 10.28
CA ASP A 181 -1.92 0.17 9.49
C ASP A 181 -1.75 0.33 7.97
N GLU A 182 -1.11 1.39 7.48
CA GLU A 182 -0.89 1.56 6.04
C GLU A 182 -0.07 0.37 5.48
N GLU A 183 0.97 -0.01 6.23
CA GLU A 183 2.02 -0.96 5.81
C GLU A 183 1.52 -2.39 5.54
N ILE A 184 0.26 -2.69 5.85
CA ILE A 184 -0.30 -4.04 5.76
C ILE A 184 -1.67 -4.06 5.08
N ALA A 185 -2.70 -3.45 5.69
CA ALA A 185 -4.09 -3.63 5.28
C ALA A 185 -4.93 -2.34 5.26
N SER A 186 -4.29 -1.20 5.57
CA SER A 186 -4.87 0.14 5.57
C SER A 186 -6.17 0.25 6.36
N TYR A 187 -6.30 -0.47 7.49
CA TYR A 187 -7.51 -0.36 8.33
C TYR A 187 -7.76 1.09 8.78
N GLY A 188 -6.70 1.87 8.99
CA GLY A 188 -6.77 3.29 9.31
C GLY A 188 -7.40 4.13 8.19
N ALA A 189 -6.88 4.05 6.97
CA ALA A 189 -7.44 4.80 5.85
C ALA A 189 -8.84 4.33 5.44
N ARG A 190 -9.13 3.04 5.55
CA ARG A 190 -10.49 2.49 5.38
C ARG A 190 -11.46 3.10 6.40
N ALA A 191 -11.04 3.18 7.66
CA ALA A 191 -11.85 3.77 8.72
C ALA A 191 -12.03 5.28 8.54
N MET A 192 -10.98 5.99 8.09
CA MET A 192 -11.06 7.39 7.68
C MET A 192 -12.09 7.55 6.56
N ALA A 193 -11.96 6.82 5.45
CA ALA A 193 -12.85 6.92 4.30
C ALA A 193 -14.33 6.66 4.66
N ALA A 194 -14.59 5.69 5.55
CA ALA A 194 -15.94 5.38 6.00
C ALA A 194 -16.55 6.45 6.94
N GLN A 195 -15.74 7.12 7.76
CA GLN A 195 -16.24 8.02 8.81
C GLN A 195 -16.16 9.51 8.44
N LEU A 196 -15.25 9.87 7.52
CA LEU A 196 -14.97 11.24 7.15
C LEU A 196 -16.17 11.99 6.54
N PRO A 197 -17.04 11.38 5.69
CA PRO A 197 -18.24 12.07 5.21
C PRO A 197 -19.17 12.54 6.34
N GLY A 198 -19.41 11.67 7.33
CA GLY A 198 -20.22 12.00 8.50
C GLY A 198 -19.58 13.07 9.38
N LEU A 199 -18.25 12.98 9.56
CA LEU A 199 -17.48 13.96 10.32
C LEU A 199 -17.47 15.34 9.64
N ALA A 200 -17.31 15.38 8.31
CA ALA A 200 -17.38 16.61 7.52
C ALA A 200 -18.76 17.25 7.62
N GLN A 201 -19.84 16.46 7.56
CA GLN A 201 -21.20 16.97 7.78
C GLN A 201 -21.38 17.54 9.20
N GLN A 202 -20.94 16.81 10.23
CA GLN A 202 -20.99 17.25 11.62
C GLN A 202 -20.25 18.57 11.84
N TRP A 203 -19.11 18.75 11.15
CA TRP A 203 -18.29 19.95 11.24
C TRP A 203 -18.64 21.04 10.22
N GLY A 204 -19.62 20.82 9.34
CA GLY A 204 -19.99 21.78 8.30
C GLY A 204 -18.87 22.09 7.30
N LEU A 205 -18.12 21.06 6.90
CA LEU A 205 -16.97 21.17 5.99
C LEU A 205 -17.36 20.84 4.55
N SER A 206 -16.70 21.50 3.61
CA SER A 206 -16.67 21.21 2.18
C SER A 206 -15.26 20.72 1.84
N LEU A 207 -15.11 19.42 1.63
CA LEU A 207 -13.82 18.80 1.37
C LEU A 207 -13.38 19.08 -0.09
N GLY A 208 -12.32 19.86 -0.24
CA GLY A 208 -11.85 20.35 -1.54
C GLY A 208 -10.77 19.48 -2.17
N ALA A 209 -9.81 19.00 -1.37
CA ALA A 209 -8.68 18.20 -1.81
C ALA A 209 -8.05 17.44 -0.63
N ALA A 210 -7.31 16.38 -0.93
CA ALA A 210 -6.45 15.67 0.02
C ALA A 210 -5.00 15.65 -0.47
N VAL A 211 -4.06 15.91 0.43
CA VAL A 211 -2.63 15.75 0.19
C VAL A 211 -2.13 14.67 1.14
N ASN A 212 -1.79 13.52 0.58
CA ASN A 212 -1.06 12.47 1.28
C ASN A 212 0.41 12.90 1.40
N LEU A 213 0.96 12.81 2.60
CA LEU A 213 2.27 13.40 2.93
C LEU A 213 3.40 12.37 2.85
N ASP A 214 3.21 11.32 2.07
CA ASP A 214 4.00 10.10 2.08
C ASP A 214 5.28 10.23 1.26
N ALA A 215 6.30 9.47 1.64
CA ALA A 215 7.64 9.57 1.11
C ALA A 215 7.70 9.18 -0.37
N SER A 216 8.52 9.91 -1.11
CA SER A 216 8.90 9.56 -2.48
C SER A 216 10.13 8.66 -2.50
N ASP A 217 10.22 7.75 -3.47
CA ASP A 217 11.45 7.01 -3.76
C ASP A 217 12.25 7.65 -4.90
N ASP A 218 13.51 7.98 -4.63
CA ASP A 218 14.52 8.33 -5.63
C ASP A 218 15.92 8.09 -5.05
N LEU A 219 16.57 7.02 -5.53
CA LEU A 219 17.93 6.65 -5.14
C LEU A 219 19.01 7.58 -5.75
N GLY A 220 18.64 8.45 -6.69
CA GLY A 220 19.49 9.37 -7.42
C GLY A 220 19.94 10.57 -6.60
N ASP A 221 19.69 11.79 -7.07
CA ASP A 221 20.06 13.06 -6.42
C ASP A 221 18.85 13.79 -5.82
N GLY A 222 17.65 13.22 -5.94
CA GLY A 222 16.40 13.81 -5.46
C GLY A 222 15.65 14.59 -6.52
N SER A 223 16.18 14.67 -7.74
CA SER A 223 15.48 15.33 -8.85
C SER A 223 14.16 14.68 -9.21
N GLN A 224 14.00 13.38 -8.95
CA GLN A 224 12.76 12.64 -9.18
C GLN A 224 11.95 12.43 -7.90
N GLY A 225 12.59 12.48 -6.73
CA GLY A 225 11.94 12.26 -5.44
C GLY A 225 11.34 13.51 -4.82
N GLN A 226 11.98 14.68 -4.95
CA GLN A 226 11.38 15.94 -4.52
C GLN A 226 10.26 16.32 -5.48
N ALA A 227 9.07 15.77 -5.26
CA ALA A 227 8.04 15.74 -6.27
C ALA A 227 6.63 15.76 -5.70
N ALA A 228 5.68 16.10 -6.57
CA ALA A 228 4.26 15.83 -6.36
C ALA A 228 3.79 14.74 -7.33
N TYR A 229 3.00 13.80 -6.82
CA TYR A 229 2.37 12.76 -7.62
C TYR A 229 0.87 13.08 -7.73
N LEU A 230 0.41 13.28 -8.96
CA LEU A 230 -0.95 13.70 -9.30
C LEU A 230 -1.97 12.56 -9.29
N GLY A 231 -1.65 11.47 -8.59
CA GLY A 231 -2.40 10.22 -8.59
C GLY A 231 -1.57 9.12 -7.97
N SER A 232 -2.14 7.92 -7.89
CA SER A 232 -1.45 6.72 -7.41
C SER A 232 -1.84 5.52 -8.23
N VAL A 233 -0.92 4.57 -8.35
CA VAL A 233 -1.27 3.25 -8.90
C VAL A 233 -2.33 2.58 -8.02
N GLY A 234 -3.16 1.77 -8.65
CA GLY A 234 -3.99 0.79 -7.97
C GLY A 234 -3.26 -0.53 -7.81
N LYS A 235 -3.82 -1.43 -7.01
CA LYS A 235 -3.29 -2.77 -6.76
C LYS A 235 -4.39 -3.79 -6.57
N LEU A 236 -4.25 -4.89 -7.29
CA LEU A 236 -4.93 -6.16 -7.06
C LEU A 236 -3.91 -7.23 -6.67
N LEU A 237 -4.39 -8.27 -5.99
CA LEU A 237 -3.58 -9.43 -5.61
C LEU A 237 -4.16 -10.71 -6.22
N PRO A 238 -4.13 -10.88 -7.57
CA PRO A 238 -4.61 -12.09 -8.21
C PRO A 238 -3.83 -13.31 -7.70
N ALA A 239 -4.56 -14.38 -7.42
CA ALA A 239 -4.06 -15.60 -6.83
C ALA A 239 -4.59 -16.83 -7.55
N VAL A 240 -3.79 -17.90 -7.52
CA VAL A 240 -4.08 -19.15 -8.20
C VAL A 240 -3.91 -20.31 -7.22
N PHE A 241 -5.00 -21.02 -6.98
CA PHE A 241 -4.97 -22.33 -6.32
C PHE A 241 -4.94 -23.42 -7.38
N LEU A 242 -3.85 -24.16 -7.44
CA LEU A 242 -3.61 -25.22 -8.40
C LEU A 242 -3.88 -26.56 -7.74
N VAL A 243 -4.50 -27.48 -8.46
CA VAL A 243 -4.76 -28.86 -8.02
C VAL A 243 -4.28 -29.82 -9.07
N GLY A 244 -3.32 -30.68 -8.72
CA GLY A 244 -2.74 -31.68 -9.61
C GLY A 244 -3.49 -33.01 -9.61
N ARG A 245 -2.80 -34.06 -10.06
CA ARG A 245 -3.15 -35.45 -9.79
C ARG A 245 -1.94 -36.13 -9.18
N GLU A 246 -2.09 -36.60 -7.94
CA GLU A 246 -1.02 -37.25 -7.20
C GLU A 246 -0.41 -38.40 -7.99
N THR A 247 0.90 -38.52 -7.94
CA THR A 247 1.60 -39.67 -8.51
C THR A 247 2.80 -40.06 -7.66
N HIS A 248 3.11 -41.34 -7.66
CA HIS A 248 4.35 -41.85 -7.07
C HIS A 248 5.54 -41.41 -7.95
N ALA A 249 6.64 -40.94 -7.36
CA ALA A 249 7.81 -40.45 -8.10
C ALA A 249 8.44 -41.52 -9.03
N GLY A 250 8.24 -42.80 -8.73
CA GLY A 250 8.60 -43.92 -9.61
C GLY A 250 7.68 -44.14 -10.82
N SER A 251 6.55 -43.43 -10.92
CA SER A 251 5.60 -43.48 -12.04
C SER A 251 5.13 -42.06 -12.42
N PRO A 252 6.04 -41.14 -12.75
CA PRO A 252 5.77 -39.69 -12.79
C PRO A 252 4.72 -39.26 -13.82
N PHE A 253 4.42 -40.11 -14.81
CA PHE A 253 3.42 -39.85 -15.86
C PHE A 253 2.02 -40.39 -15.55
N SER A 254 1.80 -41.04 -14.40
CA SER A 254 0.47 -41.52 -13.98
C SER A 254 -0.44 -40.42 -13.40
N GLY A 255 0.07 -39.20 -13.32
CA GLY A 255 -0.62 -38.05 -12.77
C GLY A 255 0.01 -36.76 -13.28
N VAL A 256 -0.32 -35.65 -12.63
CA VAL A 256 0.15 -34.31 -13.00
C VAL A 256 0.68 -33.65 -11.74
N ASN A 257 2.00 -33.53 -11.63
CA ASN A 257 2.63 -32.83 -10.52
C ASN A 257 2.25 -31.35 -10.58
N VAL A 258 1.59 -30.85 -9.53
CA VAL A 258 1.17 -29.45 -9.43
C VAL A 258 2.35 -28.48 -9.55
N ASN A 259 3.56 -28.91 -9.15
CA ASN A 259 4.75 -28.06 -9.27
C ASN A 259 5.13 -27.73 -10.72
N ARG A 260 4.77 -28.60 -11.67
CA ARG A 260 4.97 -28.33 -13.09
C ARG A 260 4.01 -27.24 -13.59
N MET A 261 2.73 -27.33 -13.20
CA MET A 261 1.73 -26.32 -13.57
C MET A 261 2.04 -24.97 -12.92
N GLY A 262 2.44 -24.98 -11.65
CA GLY A 262 2.82 -23.78 -10.91
C GLY A 262 4.03 -23.06 -11.52
N ALA A 263 5.08 -23.80 -11.88
CA ALA A 263 6.23 -23.23 -12.56
C ALA A 263 5.85 -22.55 -13.88
N GLU A 264 4.94 -23.14 -14.65
CA GLU A 264 4.50 -22.58 -15.93
C GLU A 264 3.63 -21.33 -15.73
N VAL A 265 2.75 -21.31 -14.73
CA VAL A 265 1.98 -20.10 -14.35
C VAL A 265 2.93 -18.96 -13.96
N VAL A 266 3.92 -19.23 -13.09
CA VAL A 266 4.90 -18.23 -12.67
C VAL A 266 5.70 -17.73 -13.86
N ARG A 267 6.25 -18.62 -14.70
CA ARG A 267 7.03 -18.26 -15.91
C ARG A 267 6.26 -17.31 -16.83
N ARG A 268 4.95 -17.49 -16.95
CA ARG A 268 4.10 -16.78 -17.90
C ARG A 268 3.64 -15.42 -17.40
N VAL A 269 3.46 -15.26 -16.09
CA VAL A 269 2.94 -14.04 -15.46
C VAL A 269 4.05 -13.15 -14.91
N GLU A 270 5.08 -13.74 -14.31
CA GLU A 270 6.18 -13.03 -13.66
C GLU A 270 6.87 -12.05 -14.61
N CYS A 271 6.93 -10.79 -14.19
CA CYS A 271 7.62 -9.71 -14.89
C CYS A 271 7.25 -9.59 -16.38
N ASN A 272 6.07 -10.09 -16.80
CA ASN A 272 5.68 -10.11 -18.20
C ASN A 272 5.06 -8.76 -18.60
N PRO A 273 5.71 -7.97 -19.48
CA PRO A 273 5.30 -6.62 -19.82
C PRO A 273 3.94 -6.55 -20.53
N ILE A 274 3.44 -7.67 -21.07
CA ILE A 274 2.10 -7.68 -21.66
C ILE A 274 1.05 -7.25 -20.64
N PHE A 275 1.25 -7.57 -19.36
CA PHE A 275 0.32 -7.29 -18.26
C PHE A 275 0.50 -5.92 -17.61
N ALA A 276 1.47 -5.12 -18.04
CA ALA A 276 1.58 -3.73 -17.60
C ALA A 276 0.34 -2.95 -18.06
N ASP A 277 -0.18 -2.09 -17.20
CA ASP A 277 -1.23 -1.14 -17.55
C ASP A 277 -0.63 0.17 -18.07
N GLU A 278 -1.37 0.86 -18.93
CA GLU A 278 -0.94 2.10 -19.57
C GLU A 278 -2.02 3.17 -19.48
N TRP A 279 -1.64 4.35 -18.99
CA TRP A 279 -2.47 5.54 -19.03
C TRP A 279 -1.64 6.79 -19.36
N ARG A 280 -2.03 7.48 -20.45
CA ARG A 280 -1.43 8.75 -20.88
C ARG A 280 0.11 8.71 -20.96
N GLY A 281 0.66 7.61 -21.48
CA GLY A 281 2.11 7.40 -21.61
C GLY A 281 2.83 7.01 -20.31
N SER A 282 2.10 6.88 -19.20
CA SER A 282 2.60 6.25 -17.96
C SER A 282 2.30 4.75 -17.99
N PHE A 283 3.21 3.96 -17.45
CA PHE A 283 3.11 2.50 -17.41
C PHE A 283 3.27 2.00 -15.97
N THR A 284 2.53 0.96 -15.60
CA THR A 284 2.85 0.21 -14.38
C THR A 284 4.04 -0.70 -14.62
N VAL A 285 4.70 -1.12 -13.54
CA VAL A 285 5.54 -2.31 -13.60
C VAL A 285 4.67 -3.55 -13.83
N PRO A 286 5.20 -4.60 -14.50
CA PRO A 286 4.47 -5.84 -14.71
C PRO A 286 4.24 -6.61 -13.40
N PRO A 287 3.34 -7.62 -13.41
CA PRO A 287 3.05 -8.39 -12.21
C PRO A 287 4.26 -9.11 -11.64
N THR A 288 4.34 -9.18 -10.31
CA THR A 288 5.44 -9.85 -9.58
C THR A 288 4.89 -10.92 -8.65
N CYS A 289 5.41 -12.13 -8.75
CA CYS A 289 5.09 -13.30 -7.95
C CYS A 289 5.66 -13.12 -6.54
N LEU A 290 4.79 -12.78 -5.61
CA LEU A 290 5.19 -12.57 -4.21
C LEU A 290 5.28 -13.89 -3.42
N LYS A 291 4.58 -14.92 -3.88
CA LYS A 291 4.61 -16.25 -3.25
C LYS A 291 4.32 -17.33 -4.26
N TYR A 292 5.06 -18.43 -4.13
CA TYR A 292 4.74 -19.72 -4.73
C TYR A 292 5.11 -20.83 -3.75
N ALA A 293 4.17 -21.72 -3.41
CA ALA A 293 4.44 -22.87 -2.55
C ALA A 293 3.45 -24.00 -2.84
N ASP A 294 3.92 -25.25 -2.77
CA ASP A 294 3.06 -26.43 -2.80
C ASP A 294 2.56 -26.82 -1.40
N SER A 295 1.57 -27.70 -1.36
CA SER A 295 0.90 -28.14 -0.13
C SER A 295 1.67 -29.19 0.68
N LYS A 296 2.82 -29.69 0.19
CA LYS A 296 3.54 -30.78 0.82
C LYS A 296 4.30 -30.30 2.05
N MET A 297 3.87 -30.77 3.22
CA MET A 297 4.47 -30.39 4.52
C MET A 297 5.49 -31.41 5.05
N HIS A 298 5.54 -32.62 4.49
CA HIS A 298 6.42 -33.69 4.93
C HIS A 298 6.97 -34.49 3.75
N TYR A 299 8.10 -35.16 3.97
CA TYR A 299 8.71 -35.99 2.94
C TYR A 299 7.97 -37.32 2.77
N ASP A 300 7.58 -37.59 1.53
CA ASP A 300 7.26 -38.91 0.99
C ASP A 300 7.49 -38.87 -0.53
N VAL A 301 7.39 -40.03 -1.18
CA VAL A 301 7.69 -40.20 -2.62
C VAL A 301 6.55 -39.76 -3.55
N THR A 302 5.42 -39.30 -3.03
CA THR A 302 4.25 -38.86 -3.80
C THR A 302 4.33 -37.36 -4.09
N THR A 303 3.94 -36.94 -5.29
CA THR A 303 3.89 -35.52 -5.67
C THR A 303 2.84 -34.74 -4.87
N PRO A 304 3.03 -33.42 -4.63
CA PRO A 304 2.03 -32.59 -3.95
C PRO A 304 0.67 -32.59 -4.67
N THR A 305 -0.40 -32.44 -3.89
CA THR A 305 -1.79 -32.39 -4.37
C THR A 305 -2.16 -31.02 -4.93
N SER A 306 -1.65 -29.96 -4.32
CA SER A 306 -2.04 -28.59 -4.61
C SER A 306 -0.88 -27.62 -4.42
N ALA A 307 -1.01 -26.43 -4.99
CA ALA A 307 -0.08 -25.32 -4.84
C ALA A 307 -0.81 -24.00 -4.88
N TRP A 308 -0.18 -22.97 -4.34
CA TRP A 308 -0.73 -21.63 -4.24
C TRP A 308 0.31 -20.59 -4.67
N CYS A 309 -0.10 -19.68 -5.53
CA CYS A 309 0.66 -18.45 -5.82
C CYS A 309 -0.23 -17.24 -5.88
N TYR A 310 0.39 -16.07 -5.70
CA TYR A 310 -0.25 -14.78 -5.95
C TYR A 310 0.76 -13.74 -6.41
N PHE A 311 0.24 -12.77 -7.15
CA PHE A 311 1.03 -11.76 -7.85
C PHE A 311 0.61 -10.37 -7.41
N ASN A 312 1.58 -9.49 -7.16
CA ASN A 312 1.34 -8.06 -7.08
C ASN A 312 0.97 -7.57 -8.48
N TRP A 313 -0.24 -7.05 -8.68
CA TRP A 313 -0.71 -6.56 -9.97
C TRP A 313 -1.12 -5.10 -9.85
N LEU A 314 -0.32 -4.20 -10.40
CA LEU A 314 -0.59 -2.77 -10.36
C LEU A 314 -1.50 -2.35 -11.52
N THR A 315 -2.37 -1.38 -11.28
CA THR A 315 -3.30 -0.83 -12.27
C THR A 315 -3.22 0.69 -12.32
N LEU A 316 -3.57 1.30 -13.46
CA LEU A 316 -3.80 2.74 -13.59
C LEU A 316 -5.26 3.00 -13.92
N LYS A 317 -5.81 2.24 -14.88
CA LYS A 317 -7.19 2.36 -15.37
C LYS A 317 -7.84 1.00 -15.64
N GLN A 318 -7.07 -0.09 -15.64
CA GLN A 318 -7.58 -1.42 -15.92
C GLN A 318 -8.65 -1.80 -14.89
N PRO A 319 -9.86 -2.16 -15.34
CA PRO A 319 -10.93 -2.57 -14.44
C PRO A 319 -10.64 -3.95 -13.84
N VAL A 320 -11.23 -4.21 -12.67
CA VAL A 320 -11.04 -5.48 -11.94
C VAL A 320 -11.35 -6.71 -12.80
N SER A 321 -12.42 -6.64 -13.58
CA SER A 321 -12.88 -7.74 -14.44
C SER A 321 -11.90 -8.07 -15.58
N GLU A 322 -11.20 -7.07 -16.10
CA GLU A 322 -10.17 -7.27 -17.10
C GLU A 322 -8.96 -7.99 -16.48
N VAL A 323 -8.50 -7.56 -15.31
CA VAL A 323 -7.40 -8.24 -14.60
C VAL A 323 -7.74 -9.70 -14.32
N LEU A 324 -8.95 -10.00 -13.83
CA LEU A 324 -9.39 -11.37 -13.60
C LEU A 324 -9.40 -12.19 -14.91
N THR A 325 -9.97 -11.64 -15.98
CA THR A 325 -10.06 -12.29 -17.30
C THR A 325 -8.68 -12.61 -17.85
N ARG A 326 -7.75 -11.66 -17.76
CA ARG A 326 -6.37 -11.82 -18.22
C ARG A 326 -5.63 -12.88 -17.42
N MET A 327 -5.83 -12.90 -16.10
CA MET A 327 -5.24 -13.92 -15.22
C MET A 327 -5.79 -15.32 -15.55
N VAL A 328 -7.12 -15.47 -15.72
CA VAL A 328 -7.75 -16.73 -16.13
C VAL A 328 -7.19 -17.23 -17.46
N GLY A 329 -7.05 -16.34 -18.46
CA GLY A 329 -6.47 -16.69 -19.76
C GLY A 329 -4.98 -17.09 -19.68
N ALA A 330 -4.19 -16.38 -18.87
CA ALA A 330 -2.78 -16.67 -18.65
C ALA A 330 -2.59 -18.04 -17.99
N VAL A 331 -3.36 -18.32 -16.92
CA VAL A 331 -3.36 -19.59 -16.19
C VAL A 331 -3.85 -20.73 -17.09
N GLY A 332 -4.94 -20.53 -17.83
CA GLY A 332 -5.50 -21.56 -18.72
C GLY A 332 -4.48 -22.06 -19.74
N ALA A 333 -3.80 -21.14 -20.43
CA ALA A 333 -2.80 -21.55 -21.40
C ALA A 333 -1.46 -21.97 -20.76
N ALA A 334 -1.11 -21.53 -19.55
CA ALA A 334 -0.01 -22.11 -18.78
C ALA A 334 -0.26 -23.59 -18.43
N LEU A 335 -1.47 -23.91 -17.96
CA LEU A 335 -1.82 -25.29 -17.62
C LEU A 335 -1.86 -26.20 -18.85
N MET A 336 -2.37 -25.71 -19.98
CA MET A 336 -2.32 -26.45 -21.25
C MET A 336 -0.88 -26.73 -21.67
N GLU A 337 0.00 -25.73 -21.68
CA GLU A 337 1.42 -25.87 -22.02
C GLU A 337 2.12 -26.87 -21.08
N ALA A 338 1.88 -26.78 -19.78
CA ALA A 338 2.45 -27.68 -18.78
C ALA A 338 2.08 -29.17 -19.02
N ILE A 339 0.83 -29.42 -19.39
CA ILE A 339 0.30 -30.77 -19.65
C ILE A 339 0.75 -31.29 -21.01
N GLU A 340 0.71 -30.47 -22.06
CA GLU A 340 1.20 -30.85 -23.39
C GLU A 340 2.69 -31.19 -23.35
N ASP A 341 3.50 -30.41 -22.64
CA ASP A 341 4.92 -30.69 -22.49
C ASP A 341 5.19 -31.91 -21.61
N LEU A 342 4.31 -32.21 -20.63
CA LEU A 342 4.40 -33.46 -19.88
C LEU A 342 4.05 -34.67 -20.75
N GLN A 343 3.06 -34.53 -21.64
CA GLN A 343 2.69 -35.56 -22.61
C GLN A 343 3.85 -35.84 -23.57
N LYS A 344 4.48 -34.80 -24.13
CA LYS A 344 5.68 -34.95 -24.98
C LYS A 344 6.82 -35.66 -24.25
N ALA A 345 7.03 -35.35 -22.97
CA ALA A 345 8.04 -36.01 -22.16
C ALA A 345 7.70 -37.50 -21.91
N ALA A 346 6.42 -37.82 -21.71
CA ALA A 346 5.93 -39.18 -21.59
C ALA A 346 6.12 -39.97 -22.89
N ASP A 347 5.79 -39.36 -24.05
CA ASP A 347 6.00 -39.93 -25.38
C ASP A 347 7.49 -40.26 -25.63
N ALA A 348 8.37 -39.28 -25.38
CA ALA A 348 9.81 -39.46 -25.56
C ALA A 348 10.40 -40.52 -24.62
N TYR A 349 9.88 -40.64 -23.40
CA TYR A 349 10.31 -41.68 -22.46
C TYR A 349 9.83 -43.07 -22.89
N ALA A 350 8.58 -43.19 -23.37
CA ALA A 350 8.02 -44.43 -23.90
C ALA A 350 8.83 -44.92 -25.10
N GLU A 351 9.16 -44.02 -26.05
CA GLU A 351 10.02 -44.32 -27.21
C GLU A 351 11.39 -44.81 -26.76
N ARG A 352 12.05 -44.08 -25.86
CA ARG A 352 13.39 -44.43 -25.36
C ARG A 352 13.43 -45.77 -24.61
N THR A 353 12.32 -46.17 -23.99
CA THR A 353 12.22 -47.42 -23.22
C THR A 353 11.58 -48.56 -23.99
N GLU A 354 11.26 -48.35 -25.27
CA GLU A 354 10.57 -49.31 -26.15
C GLU A 354 9.27 -49.84 -25.53
N ARG A 355 8.53 -48.98 -24.81
CA ARG A 355 7.25 -49.29 -24.18
C ARG A 355 6.11 -48.53 -24.87
N PRO A 356 4.89 -49.11 -24.93
CA PRO A 356 3.70 -48.34 -25.28
C PRO A 356 3.52 -47.15 -24.34
N ASN A 357 3.10 -46.00 -24.87
CA ASN A 357 2.66 -44.89 -24.03
C ASN A 357 1.19 -45.10 -23.63
N ASP A 358 0.99 -45.58 -22.41
CA ASP A 358 -0.34 -45.73 -21.79
C ASP A 358 -0.73 -44.52 -20.91
N TRP A 359 0.09 -43.46 -20.90
CA TRP A 359 -0.14 -42.24 -20.13
C TRP A 359 -0.94 -41.24 -20.97
N GLU A 360 -2.27 -41.24 -20.79
CA GLU A 360 -3.14 -40.20 -21.30
C GLU A 360 -3.37 -39.14 -20.22
N LEU A 361 -2.79 -37.96 -20.42
CA LEU A 361 -2.92 -36.88 -19.45
C LEU A 361 -4.24 -36.11 -19.66
N PRO A 362 -5.01 -35.88 -18.59
CA PRO A 362 -6.27 -35.15 -18.66
C PRO A 362 -6.08 -33.69 -19.04
N ARG A 363 -7.05 -33.11 -19.74
CA ARG A 363 -7.08 -31.67 -20.01
C ARG A 363 -7.31 -30.89 -18.71
N PRO A 364 -6.64 -29.74 -18.53
CA PRO A 364 -6.84 -28.90 -17.36
C PRO A 364 -8.16 -28.13 -17.45
N SER A 365 -8.69 -27.73 -16.29
CA SER A 365 -9.80 -26.78 -16.18
C SER A 365 -9.41 -25.56 -15.34
N VAL A 366 -9.97 -24.39 -15.65
CA VAL A 366 -9.76 -23.17 -14.87
C VAL A 366 -11.11 -22.61 -14.47
N TYR A 367 -11.24 -22.28 -13.19
CA TYR A 367 -12.44 -21.70 -12.60
C TYR A 367 -12.10 -20.35 -11.97
N THR A 368 -13.03 -19.41 -11.97
CA THR A 368 -12.98 -18.29 -11.02
C THR A 368 -13.39 -18.76 -9.63
N PHE A 369 -13.06 -18.01 -8.58
CA PHE A 369 -13.51 -18.34 -7.23
C PHE A 369 -15.04 -18.32 -7.12
N GLU A 370 -15.70 -17.38 -7.79
CA GLU A 370 -17.17 -17.34 -7.89
C GLU A 370 -17.74 -18.66 -8.44
N GLN A 371 -17.18 -19.15 -9.56
CA GLN A 371 -17.60 -20.40 -10.18
C GLN A 371 -17.40 -21.60 -9.23
N LEU A 372 -16.25 -21.64 -8.54
CA LEU A 372 -15.97 -22.68 -7.55
C LEU A 372 -16.98 -22.65 -6.40
N LYS A 373 -17.25 -21.47 -5.84
CA LYS A 373 -18.18 -21.30 -4.72
C LYS A 373 -19.59 -21.70 -5.11
N THR A 374 -20.02 -21.35 -6.32
CA THR A 374 -21.31 -21.79 -6.88
C THR A 374 -21.41 -23.31 -6.94
N LEU A 375 -20.38 -24.00 -7.44
CA LEU A 375 -20.34 -25.47 -7.51
C LEU A 375 -20.35 -26.12 -6.12
N ALA A 376 -19.62 -25.56 -5.16
CA ALA A 376 -19.60 -26.02 -3.79
C ALA A 376 -20.97 -25.86 -3.10
N GLU A 377 -21.67 -24.75 -3.34
CA GLU A 377 -23.03 -24.53 -2.85
C GLU A 377 -24.05 -25.49 -3.50
N MET A 378 -23.90 -25.78 -4.79
CA MET A 378 -24.75 -26.77 -5.48
C MET A 378 -24.56 -28.19 -4.94
N ASN A 379 -23.32 -28.58 -4.60
CA ASN A 379 -23.01 -29.94 -4.14
C ASN A 379 -23.19 -30.13 -2.63
N GLY A 380 -22.75 -29.17 -1.82
CA GLY A 380 -22.80 -29.22 -0.35
C GLY A 380 -24.03 -28.55 0.27
N GLY A 381 -24.80 -27.78 -0.51
CA GLY A 381 -26.02 -27.10 -0.05
C GLY A 381 -25.78 -26.18 1.14
N ARG A 382 -26.83 -26.03 1.97
CA ARG A 382 -26.81 -25.17 3.17
C ARG A 382 -25.74 -25.57 4.20
N GLU A 383 -25.33 -26.84 4.22
CA GLU A 383 -24.31 -27.31 5.15
C GLU A 383 -22.95 -26.73 4.80
N PHE A 384 -22.59 -26.72 3.51
CA PHE A 384 -21.38 -26.04 3.03
C PHE A 384 -21.41 -24.54 3.37
N SER A 385 -22.50 -23.83 3.03
CA SER A 385 -22.59 -22.38 3.31
C SER A 385 -22.39 -22.07 4.80
N ALA A 386 -23.06 -22.80 5.69
CA ALA A 386 -22.91 -22.61 7.13
C ALA A 386 -21.50 -22.93 7.65
N ARG A 387 -20.82 -23.93 7.06
CA ARG A 387 -19.43 -24.28 7.39
C ARG A 387 -18.45 -23.23 6.88
N TYR A 388 -18.64 -22.74 5.65
CA TYR A 388 -17.86 -21.67 5.05
C TYR A 388 -17.95 -20.39 5.89
N ASP A 389 -19.15 -19.96 6.26
CA ASP A 389 -19.36 -18.75 7.06
C ASP A 389 -18.68 -18.85 8.43
N ARG A 390 -18.76 -20.01 9.08
CA ARG A 390 -18.09 -20.26 10.36
C ARG A 390 -16.57 -20.22 10.20
N LEU A 391 -16.03 -20.92 9.20
CA LEU A 391 -14.60 -20.93 8.92
C LEU A 391 -14.09 -19.52 8.61
N GLN A 392 -14.83 -18.74 7.83
CA GLN A 392 -14.48 -17.36 7.52
C GLN A 392 -14.41 -16.49 8.79
N GLN A 393 -15.38 -16.62 9.70
CA GLN A 393 -15.37 -15.91 10.99
C GLN A 393 -14.18 -16.32 11.86
N GLU A 394 -13.93 -17.63 12.00
CA GLU A 394 -12.82 -18.17 12.80
C GLU A 394 -11.47 -17.69 12.28
N LEU A 395 -11.22 -17.82 10.97
CA LEU A 395 -9.96 -17.41 10.35
C LEU A 395 -9.78 -15.89 10.35
N SER A 396 -10.86 -15.12 10.15
CA SER A 396 -10.79 -13.66 10.16
C SER A 396 -10.45 -13.12 11.54
N ALA A 397 -10.82 -13.81 12.61
CA ALA A 397 -10.51 -13.43 13.99
C ALA A 397 -9.06 -13.79 14.42
N ASP A 398 -8.32 -14.60 13.66
CA ASP A 398 -6.95 -15.02 14.05
C ASP A 398 -5.90 -13.98 13.63
N PRO A 399 -5.30 -13.22 14.56
CA PRO A 399 -4.33 -12.18 14.22
C PRO A 399 -3.02 -12.72 13.64
N ASN A 400 -2.74 -14.03 13.74
CA ASN A 400 -1.53 -14.64 13.20
C ASN A 400 -1.65 -14.98 11.70
N LEU A 401 -2.86 -14.89 11.14
CA LEU A 401 -3.10 -15.11 9.72
C LEU A 401 -3.16 -13.77 8.98
N ASN A 402 -2.42 -13.69 7.87
CA ASN A 402 -2.60 -12.61 6.91
C ASN A 402 -3.75 -12.90 5.93
N THR A 403 -4.24 -11.87 5.24
CA THR A 403 -5.40 -11.99 4.34
C THR A 403 -5.22 -13.04 3.23
N PRO A 404 -4.04 -13.15 2.57
CA PRO A 404 -3.79 -14.23 1.61
C PRO A 404 -3.90 -15.65 2.19
N GLN A 405 -3.45 -15.86 3.44
CA GLN A 405 -3.58 -17.16 4.12
C GLN A 405 -5.04 -17.49 4.42
N VAL A 406 -5.84 -16.51 4.88
CA VAL A 406 -7.28 -16.67 5.07
C VAL A 406 -7.95 -17.05 3.75
N SER A 407 -7.61 -16.35 2.67
CA SER A 407 -8.13 -16.64 1.32
C SER A 407 -7.79 -18.06 0.86
N LEU A 408 -6.55 -18.52 1.06
CA LEU A 408 -6.13 -19.89 0.71
C LEU A 408 -6.98 -20.93 1.45
N ARG A 409 -7.16 -20.79 2.77
CA ARG A 409 -7.96 -21.75 3.56
C ARG A 409 -9.42 -21.81 3.11
N LEU A 410 -10.00 -20.67 2.75
CA LEU A 410 -11.38 -20.61 2.24
C LEU A 410 -11.49 -21.24 0.84
N VAL A 411 -10.47 -21.09 -0.01
CA VAL A 411 -10.41 -21.77 -1.32
C VAL A 411 -10.26 -23.28 -1.13
N GLU A 412 -9.42 -23.75 -0.20
CA GLU A 412 -9.25 -25.17 0.12
C GLU A 412 -10.58 -25.81 0.56
N GLU A 413 -11.31 -25.14 1.46
CA GLU A 413 -12.62 -25.59 1.93
C GLU A 413 -13.66 -25.63 0.79
N THR A 414 -13.69 -24.58 -0.03
CA THR A 414 -14.60 -24.51 -1.19
C THR A 414 -14.26 -25.59 -2.22
N TRP A 415 -12.97 -25.84 -2.47
CA TRP A 415 -12.52 -26.90 -3.37
C TRP A 415 -12.95 -28.27 -2.88
N ALA A 416 -12.77 -28.58 -1.59
CA ALA A 416 -13.18 -29.85 -1.00
C ALA A 416 -14.69 -30.11 -1.15
N ALA A 417 -15.51 -29.06 -1.03
CA ALA A 417 -16.96 -29.15 -1.17
C ALA A 417 -17.43 -29.18 -2.64
N SER A 418 -16.60 -28.78 -3.59
CA SER A 418 -16.96 -28.66 -5.02
C SER A 418 -17.11 -30.00 -5.75
N GLY A 419 -16.54 -31.10 -5.22
CA GLY A 419 -16.52 -32.40 -5.91
C GLY A 419 -15.67 -32.45 -7.18
N LEU A 420 -14.90 -31.39 -7.48
CA LEU A 420 -14.01 -31.33 -8.63
C LEU A 420 -12.73 -32.15 -8.41
N THR A 421 -12.10 -32.54 -9.52
CA THR A 421 -10.80 -33.22 -9.52
C THR A 421 -9.83 -32.50 -10.45
N GLY A 422 -8.54 -32.52 -10.10
CA GLY A 422 -7.49 -31.96 -10.95
C GLY A 422 -7.24 -32.76 -12.23
N PRO A 423 -6.35 -32.29 -13.13
CA PRO A 423 -5.61 -31.04 -13.03
C PRO A 423 -6.52 -29.82 -13.22
N ALA A 424 -6.44 -28.85 -12.34
CA ALA A 424 -7.27 -27.64 -12.38
C ALA A 424 -6.60 -26.45 -11.71
N ALA A 425 -7.14 -25.25 -11.97
CA ALA A 425 -6.81 -24.04 -11.26
C ALA A 425 -8.08 -23.27 -10.85
N VAL A 426 -7.98 -22.56 -9.73
CA VAL A 426 -8.98 -21.58 -9.27
C VAL A 426 -8.29 -20.22 -9.20
N VAL A 427 -8.85 -19.23 -9.89
CA VAL A 427 -8.34 -17.86 -9.95
C VAL A 427 -9.28 -16.93 -9.18
N GLY A 428 -8.71 -16.07 -8.34
CA GLY A 428 -9.44 -15.03 -7.62
C GLY A 428 -8.46 -13.98 -7.08
N PHE A 429 -8.89 -13.18 -6.11
CA PHE A 429 -8.04 -12.22 -5.43
C PHE A 429 -7.78 -12.64 -3.97
N ALA A 430 -6.53 -12.53 -3.52
CA ALA A 430 -6.12 -12.98 -2.20
C ALA A 430 -6.16 -11.88 -1.11
N ALA A 431 -6.38 -10.62 -1.48
CA ALA A 431 -6.41 -9.47 -0.57
C ALA A 431 -7.33 -8.36 -1.07
N ILE A 432 -7.45 -7.28 -0.28
CA ILE A 432 -8.23 -6.08 -0.61
C ILE A 432 -7.70 -5.38 -1.88
N HIS A 433 -8.60 -4.77 -2.64
CA HIS A 433 -8.28 -3.92 -3.78
C HIS A 433 -7.94 -2.49 -3.34
N TYR A 434 -6.83 -1.97 -3.83
CA TYR A 434 -6.48 -0.56 -3.74
C TYR A 434 -6.81 0.09 -5.08
N PRO A 435 -7.90 0.86 -5.22
CA PRO A 435 -8.21 1.51 -6.49
C PRO A 435 -7.15 2.56 -6.87
N PRO A 436 -6.83 2.71 -8.17
CA PRO A 436 -5.97 3.78 -8.62
C PRO A 436 -6.62 5.14 -8.36
N VAL A 437 -5.78 6.17 -8.18
CA VAL A 437 -6.22 7.56 -8.09
C VAL A 437 -5.75 8.30 -9.32
N ILE A 438 -6.69 8.95 -10.01
CA ILE A 438 -6.44 9.83 -11.14
C ILE A 438 -7.14 11.15 -10.86
N LEU A 439 -6.43 12.27 -10.99
CA LEU A 439 -7.07 13.58 -11.02
C LEU A 439 -7.91 13.72 -12.29
N ASP A 440 -9.23 13.79 -12.11
CA ASP A 440 -10.17 14.00 -13.21
C ASP A 440 -10.13 15.45 -13.72
N GLU A 441 -9.76 15.64 -14.99
CA GLU A 441 -9.75 16.96 -15.64
C GLU A 441 -11.16 17.59 -15.72
N GLY A 442 -12.21 16.78 -15.65
CA GLY A 442 -13.59 17.22 -15.55
C GLY A 442 -13.94 17.87 -14.21
N ASP A 443 -13.26 17.50 -13.12
CA ASP A 443 -13.47 18.08 -11.79
C ASP A 443 -12.74 19.42 -11.65
N GLU A 444 -13.48 20.49 -11.37
CA GLU A 444 -12.90 21.82 -11.13
C GLU A 444 -11.96 21.82 -9.91
N ARG A 445 -12.26 21.05 -8.86
CA ARG A 445 -11.40 20.94 -7.68
C ARG A 445 -10.06 20.30 -8.03
N ALA A 446 -10.07 19.25 -8.87
CA ALA A 446 -8.85 18.59 -9.35
C ALA A 446 -8.00 19.51 -10.22
N ARG A 447 -8.61 20.26 -11.15
CA ARG A 447 -7.89 21.26 -11.96
C ARG A 447 -7.26 22.36 -11.10
N ARG A 448 -7.98 22.87 -10.10
CA ARG A 448 -7.44 23.86 -9.15
C ARG A 448 -6.26 23.30 -8.36
N LEU A 449 -6.36 22.06 -7.86
CA LEU A 449 -5.28 21.39 -7.14
C LEU A 449 -4.04 21.22 -8.02
N GLN A 450 -4.20 20.70 -9.23
CA GLN A 450 -3.09 20.54 -10.17
C GLN A 450 -2.42 21.90 -10.48
N GLN A 451 -3.22 22.93 -10.77
CA GLN A 451 -2.68 24.26 -11.07
C GLN A 451 -1.92 24.87 -9.87
N ALA A 452 -2.42 24.69 -8.66
CA ALA A 452 -1.75 25.14 -7.43
C ALA A 452 -0.41 24.44 -7.25
N ILE A 453 -0.34 23.12 -7.47
CA ILE A 453 0.89 22.32 -7.40
C ILE A 453 1.90 22.80 -8.44
N GLU A 454 1.50 22.95 -9.70
CA GLU A 454 2.40 23.39 -10.79
C GLU A 454 2.94 24.80 -10.53
N THR A 455 2.07 25.72 -10.12
CA THR A 455 2.42 27.13 -9.84
C THR A 455 3.38 27.22 -8.66
N HIS A 456 3.04 26.60 -7.53
CA HIS A 456 3.83 26.72 -6.31
C HIS A 456 5.07 25.83 -6.31
N GLY A 457 5.02 24.67 -6.96
CA GLY A 457 6.19 23.83 -7.19
C GLY A 457 7.26 24.55 -8.02
N THR A 458 6.86 25.22 -9.10
CA THR A 458 7.78 26.04 -9.91
C THR A 458 8.38 27.19 -9.11
N ALA A 459 7.55 27.89 -8.33
CA ALA A 459 8.00 29.02 -7.51
C ALA A 459 9.00 28.58 -6.43
N VAL A 460 8.68 27.51 -5.69
CA VAL A 460 9.53 26.95 -4.64
C VAL A 460 10.83 26.39 -5.22
N SER A 461 10.78 25.67 -6.34
CA SER A 461 12.00 25.20 -7.02
C SER A 461 12.95 26.35 -7.34
N ARG A 462 12.42 27.47 -7.85
CA ARG A 462 13.20 28.67 -8.15
C ARG A 462 13.70 29.37 -6.88
N GLU A 463 12.88 29.53 -5.86
CA GLU A 463 13.25 30.29 -4.66
C GLU A 463 14.29 29.56 -3.81
N PHE A 464 14.13 28.25 -3.64
CA PHE A 464 15.01 27.40 -2.83
C PHE A 464 16.15 26.75 -3.63
N GLN A 465 16.20 26.98 -4.95
CA GLN A 465 17.20 26.39 -5.84
C GLN A 465 17.26 24.86 -5.72
N THR A 466 16.09 24.23 -5.60
CA THR A 466 15.95 22.78 -5.39
C THR A 466 15.17 22.17 -6.57
N PRO A 467 15.47 20.94 -7.00
CA PRO A 467 14.64 20.31 -8.01
C PRO A 467 13.22 20.09 -7.48
N PHE A 468 12.23 20.31 -8.33
CA PHE A 468 10.86 19.89 -8.08
C PHE A 468 10.27 19.37 -9.37
N THR A 469 9.69 18.17 -9.32
CA THR A 469 9.05 17.55 -10.48
C THR A 469 7.62 17.12 -10.16
N THR A 470 6.81 16.98 -11.21
CA THR A 470 5.47 16.42 -11.10
C THR A 470 5.41 15.11 -11.86
N HIS A 471 4.86 14.09 -11.22
CA HIS A 471 4.64 12.77 -11.78
C HIS A 471 3.15 12.50 -11.89
N ALA A 472 2.75 11.74 -12.90
CA ALA A 472 1.35 11.36 -13.06
C ALA A 472 0.87 10.44 -11.94
N PHE A 473 1.73 9.51 -11.49
CA PHE A 473 1.35 8.45 -10.55
C PHE A 473 2.44 8.18 -9.52
N PHE A 474 2.04 8.12 -8.27
CA PHE A 474 2.82 7.53 -7.19
C PHE A 474 2.98 6.03 -7.45
N PRO A 475 4.21 5.50 -7.50
CA PRO A 475 4.47 4.11 -7.87
C PRO A 475 4.18 3.11 -6.74
N GLY A 476 4.10 3.59 -5.49
CA GLY A 476 3.77 2.78 -4.31
C GLY A 476 2.26 2.56 -4.15
N ILE A 477 1.93 1.55 -3.35
CA ILE A 477 0.58 1.44 -2.78
C ILE A 477 0.40 2.62 -1.84
N SER A 478 -0.81 3.19 -1.78
CA SER A 478 -1.05 4.36 -0.96
C SER A 478 -2.49 4.39 -0.48
N ASP A 479 -2.65 4.92 0.73
CA ASP A 479 -3.95 5.25 1.31
C ASP A 479 -4.78 6.26 0.49
N LEU A 480 -4.15 6.94 -0.48
CA LEU A 480 -4.84 7.74 -1.50
C LEU A 480 -6.00 6.98 -2.15
N SER A 481 -5.84 5.67 -2.36
CA SER A 481 -6.86 4.78 -2.90
C SER A 481 -8.22 4.90 -2.18
N PHE A 482 -8.23 5.09 -0.86
CA PHE A 482 -9.49 5.16 -0.10
C PHE A 482 -10.11 6.57 -0.05
N LEU A 483 -9.38 7.61 -0.51
CA LEU A 483 -9.84 8.99 -0.54
C LEU A 483 -10.26 9.45 -1.94
N GLY A 484 -9.42 9.15 -2.93
CA GLY A 484 -9.61 9.58 -4.32
C GLY A 484 -10.00 8.46 -5.27
N GLY A 485 -9.84 7.19 -4.87
CA GLY A 485 -10.18 6.06 -5.71
C GLY A 485 -11.69 5.97 -5.97
N GLN A 486 -12.05 5.58 -7.18
CA GLN A 486 -13.43 5.34 -7.59
C GLN A 486 -13.56 3.89 -8.03
N VAL A 487 -14.55 3.19 -7.49
CA VAL A 487 -14.87 1.80 -7.85
C VAL A 487 -16.36 1.77 -8.16
N SER A 488 -16.75 1.26 -9.32
CA SER A 488 -18.17 1.15 -9.65
C SER A 488 -18.86 0.08 -8.81
N GLU A 489 -20.20 0.11 -8.73
CA GLU A 489 -20.97 -0.94 -8.07
C GLU A 489 -20.70 -2.31 -8.71
N GLU A 490 -20.55 -2.37 -10.04
CA GLU A 490 -20.22 -3.59 -10.76
C GLU A 490 -18.82 -4.12 -10.39
N GLU A 491 -17.82 -3.24 -10.29
CA GLU A 491 -16.46 -3.65 -9.88
C GLU A 491 -16.41 -4.11 -8.42
N GLN A 492 -17.13 -3.43 -7.52
CA GLN A 492 -17.26 -3.87 -6.14
C GLN A 492 -17.93 -5.25 -6.05
N PHE A 493 -18.95 -5.50 -6.87
CA PHE A 493 -19.62 -6.80 -6.92
C PHE A 493 -18.69 -7.90 -7.44
N GLU A 494 -17.90 -7.62 -8.48
CA GLU A 494 -16.87 -8.52 -9.02
C GLU A 494 -15.82 -8.88 -7.95
N LEU A 495 -15.32 -7.87 -7.21
CA LEU A 495 -14.39 -8.09 -6.10
C LEU A 495 -14.99 -8.96 -5.00
N MET A 496 -16.26 -8.72 -4.64
CA MET A 496 -16.98 -9.51 -3.65
C MET A 496 -17.08 -10.98 -4.04
N LEU A 497 -17.40 -11.26 -5.30
CA LEU A 497 -17.60 -12.62 -5.79
C LEU A 497 -16.28 -13.39 -5.95
N ASN A 498 -15.19 -12.70 -6.26
CA ASN A 498 -13.91 -13.33 -6.58
C ASN A 498 -12.81 -13.16 -5.52
N THR A 499 -13.14 -12.62 -4.34
CA THR A 499 -12.23 -12.53 -3.19
C THR A 499 -12.72 -13.46 -2.06
N PRO A 500 -12.07 -14.60 -1.78
CA PRO A 500 -12.55 -15.54 -0.76
C PRO A 500 -12.66 -14.92 0.64
N ALA A 501 -11.68 -14.11 1.02
CA ALA A 501 -11.67 -13.39 2.30
C ALA A 501 -12.51 -12.08 2.29
N TRP A 502 -13.43 -11.92 1.33
CA TRP A 502 -14.34 -10.77 1.31
C TRP A 502 -15.22 -10.74 2.56
N GLY A 503 -15.38 -9.57 3.17
CA GLY A 503 -16.11 -9.40 4.43
C GLY A 503 -15.27 -8.73 5.51
N GLN A 504 -14.84 -9.48 6.53
CA GLN A 504 -14.09 -8.92 7.66
C GLN A 504 -12.68 -8.47 7.26
N ARG A 505 -11.92 -9.32 6.54
CA ARG A 505 -10.51 -9.02 6.19
C ARG A 505 -10.38 -8.12 4.97
N ALA A 506 -10.96 -8.52 3.83
CA ALA A 506 -10.79 -7.81 2.56
C ALA A 506 -12.00 -6.95 2.16
N GLY A 507 -13.12 -7.05 2.88
CA GLY A 507 -14.35 -6.32 2.51
C GLY A 507 -14.24 -4.84 2.84
N PHE A 508 -14.51 -4.00 1.85
CA PHE A 508 -14.61 -2.56 2.00
C PHE A 508 -15.80 -2.06 1.18
N ASP A 509 -16.55 -1.11 1.76
CA ASP A 509 -17.69 -0.51 1.09
C ASP A 509 -17.21 0.70 0.28
N TYR A 510 -16.78 0.44 -0.95
CA TYR A 510 -16.31 1.49 -1.84
C TYR A 510 -17.44 2.47 -2.19
N SER A 511 -18.69 2.04 -2.17
CA SER A 511 -19.85 2.92 -2.39
C SER A 511 -19.99 3.99 -1.30
N ALA A 512 -19.73 3.63 -0.04
CA ALA A 512 -19.72 4.59 1.06
C ALA A 512 -18.57 5.60 0.94
N ALA A 513 -17.41 5.15 0.43
CA ALA A 513 -16.26 6.01 0.17
C ALA A 513 -16.40 6.83 -1.13
N ALA A 514 -17.21 6.39 -2.10
CA ALA A 514 -17.42 7.08 -3.37
C ALA A 514 -17.96 8.51 -3.18
N GLY A 515 -18.69 8.75 -2.08
CA GLY A 515 -19.14 10.09 -1.70
C GLY A 515 -18.01 11.09 -1.36
N LEU A 516 -16.79 10.61 -1.10
CA LEU A 516 -15.60 11.47 -0.93
C LEU A 516 -15.09 11.96 -2.28
N ALA A 517 -14.78 11.03 -3.20
CA ALA A 517 -14.25 11.29 -4.55
C ALA A 517 -13.31 12.51 -4.57
N LEU A 518 -12.34 12.52 -3.66
CA LEU A 518 -11.52 13.70 -3.45
C LEU A 518 -10.42 13.76 -4.50
N PRO A 519 -10.14 14.94 -5.07
CA PRO A 519 -8.87 15.18 -5.72
C PRO A 519 -7.75 14.94 -4.70
N ALA A 520 -6.99 13.86 -4.90
CA ALA A 520 -6.02 13.37 -3.94
C ALA A 520 -4.66 13.20 -4.61
N VAL A 521 -3.62 13.73 -3.98
CA VAL A 521 -2.24 13.75 -4.50
C VAL A 521 -1.26 13.35 -3.42
N ASN A 522 -0.08 12.86 -3.81
CA ASN A 522 1.01 12.61 -2.88
C ASN A 522 2.06 13.72 -2.95
N ILE A 523 2.38 14.35 -1.81
CA ILE A 523 3.45 15.34 -1.67
C ILE A 523 4.06 15.17 -0.27
N GLY A 524 5.16 14.43 -0.19
CA GLY A 524 5.80 14.12 1.08
C GLY A 524 7.30 14.32 1.06
N PRO A 525 8.01 13.81 2.08
CA PRO A 525 9.45 13.96 2.19
C PRO A 525 10.18 13.11 1.15
N TRP A 526 11.46 13.42 0.99
CA TRP A 526 12.38 12.63 0.19
C TRP A 526 13.61 12.23 1.01
N GLY A 527 14.16 11.07 0.68
CA GLY A 527 15.33 10.48 1.33
C GLY A 527 15.76 9.24 0.57
N ARG A 528 16.47 8.33 1.22
CA ARG A 528 16.84 7.02 0.63
C ARG A 528 16.63 5.90 1.61
N ASP A 529 16.58 4.70 1.05
CA ASP A 529 16.63 3.45 1.79
C ASP A 529 15.45 3.33 2.78
N TYR A 530 14.27 3.89 2.45
CA TYR A 530 13.06 3.64 3.23
C TYR A 530 12.83 2.13 3.34
N HIS A 531 12.43 1.67 4.53
CA HIS A 531 12.30 0.24 4.88
C HIS A 531 13.60 -0.57 4.95
N GLN A 532 14.76 0.08 4.87
CA GLN A 532 16.07 -0.58 4.92
C GLN A 532 16.92 -0.12 6.11
N ARG A 533 18.12 -0.73 6.24
CA ARG A 533 19.05 -0.55 7.38
C ARG A 533 19.73 0.82 7.47
N ASN A 534 19.62 1.62 6.39
CA ASN A 534 20.25 2.93 6.24
C ASN A 534 19.22 4.02 5.90
N GLU A 535 17.93 3.80 6.21
CA GLU A 535 16.87 4.80 5.99
C GLU A 535 17.29 6.16 6.52
N ARG A 536 17.18 7.17 5.67
CA ARG A 536 17.56 8.55 5.98
C ARG A 536 16.76 9.57 5.18
N LEU A 537 16.34 10.61 5.88
CA LEU A 537 15.60 11.75 5.37
C LEU A 537 16.56 12.84 4.89
N TYR A 538 16.29 13.45 3.73
CA TYR A 538 16.97 14.69 3.32
C TYR A 538 16.34 15.91 4.01
N THR A 539 17.01 16.44 5.02
CA THR A 539 16.45 17.46 5.92
C THR A 539 16.20 18.81 5.26
N PRO A 540 17.03 19.33 4.31
CA PRO A 540 16.76 20.63 3.69
C PRO A 540 15.42 20.68 2.96
N TYR A 541 15.09 19.62 2.20
CA TYR A 541 13.79 19.55 1.55
C TYR A 541 12.65 19.36 2.56
N ALA A 542 12.77 18.36 3.43
CA ALA A 542 11.69 17.97 4.32
C ALA A 542 11.32 19.05 5.36
N PHE A 543 12.30 19.80 5.86
CA PHE A 543 12.09 20.74 6.96
C PHE A 543 11.87 22.18 6.51
N GLU A 544 12.26 22.53 5.28
CA GLU A 544 12.17 23.91 4.78
C GLU A 544 11.25 24.03 3.56
N VAL A 545 11.54 23.25 2.51
CA VAL A 545 10.89 23.36 1.20
C VAL A 545 9.48 22.77 1.22
N LEU A 546 9.33 21.53 1.70
CA LEU A 546 8.07 20.79 1.75
C LEU A 546 6.97 21.55 2.51
N PRO A 547 7.17 22.00 3.77
CA PRO A 547 6.13 22.74 4.49
C PRO A 547 5.79 24.10 3.84
N GLU A 548 6.74 24.80 3.21
CA GLU A 548 6.44 26.02 2.43
C GLU A 548 5.57 25.70 1.21
N LEU A 549 5.86 24.63 0.48
CA LEU A 549 5.05 24.18 -0.65
C LEU A 549 3.63 23.82 -0.22
N LEU A 550 3.49 22.99 0.82
CA LEU A 550 2.20 22.60 1.40
C LEU A 550 1.39 23.82 1.86
N TRP A 551 2.05 24.77 2.53
CA TRP A 551 1.43 26.03 2.95
C TRP A 551 0.84 26.82 1.78
N ARG A 552 1.61 26.99 0.68
CA ARG A 552 1.16 27.74 -0.50
C ARG A 552 0.00 27.05 -1.21
N ILE A 553 0.07 25.73 -1.40
CA ILE A 553 -1.03 24.96 -1.99
C ILE A 553 -2.30 25.08 -1.14
N CYS A 554 -2.18 24.90 0.17
CA CYS A 554 -3.32 25.06 1.08
C CYS A 554 -3.90 26.48 1.04
N ALA A 555 -3.03 27.50 0.93
CA ALA A 555 -3.42 28.90 0.81
C ALA A 555 -4.24 29.20 -0.43
N ASP A 556 -3.75 28.74 -1.58
CA ASP A 556 -4.41 28.93 -2.87
C ASP A 556 -5.78 28.24 -2.90
N LEU A 557 -5.83 26.98 -2.48
CA LEU A 557 -7.08 26.21 -2.43
C LEU A 557 -8.13 26.79 -1.47
N ASN A 558 -7.69 27.34 -0.34
CA ASN A 558 -8.57 28.00 0.62
C ASN A 558 -8.80 29.50 0.33
N GLY A 559 -8.20 30.05 -0.73
CA GLY A 559 -8.40 31.41 -1.20
C GLY A 559 -7.84 32.51 -0.29
N TYR A 560 -6.78 32.23 0.48
CA TYR A 560 -6.01 33.26 1.18
C TYR A 560 -4.68 33.53 0.48
N ALA A 561 -4.26 34.79 0.45
CA ALA A 561 -2.96 35.14 -0.11
C ALA A 561 -1.87 34.57 0.80
N ALA A 562 -1.03 33.67 0.28
CA ALA A 562 0.31 33.52 0.83
C ALA A 562 0.97 34.90 0.71
N GLU A 563 1.37 35.52 1.82
CA GLU A 563 1.93 36.88 1.80
C GLU A 563 3.00 36.98 0.70
N ALA A 564 2.72 37.78 -0.33
CA ALA A 564 3.75 38.24 -1.25
C ALA A 564 4.73 39.06 -0.42
N GLN A 565 6.01 38.68 -0.47
CA GLN A 565 7.03 39.48 0.19
C GLN A 565 7.00 40.91 -0.37
N PRO A 566 7.18 41.94 0.47
CA PRO A 566 7.47 43.28 -0.04
C PRO A 566 8.79 43.22 -0.84
N GLU A 567 8.78 43.87 -2.00
CA GLU A 567 9.85 43.90 -3.01
C GLU A 567 11.27 44.13 -2.48
#